data_AF-A0A3B0X6Z4-F1
#
_entry.id   AF-A0A3B0X6Z4-F1
#
_cell.length_a   1.000
_cell.length_b   1.000
_cell.length_c   1.000
_cell.angle_alpha   90.00
_cell.angle_beta   90.00
_cell.angle_gamma   90.00
#
_symmetry.space_group_name_H-M   'P 1'
#
loop_
_entity.id
_entity.type
_entity.pdbx_description
1 polymer ?
#
loop_
_entity_poly.entity_id
_entity_poly.type
_entity_poly.pdbx_seq_one_letter_code
_entity_poly.pdbx_strand_id
1 'polypeptide(L)'
;MNKSKVYDVKDIKLSLLKSRPPKLSIVAQGSVPSGGWSDPGLIPYIYIQAPPDGIYDFDFVATPPDGLATQAFADISVEHTLETIPDGLKGVRIHASQNAVVSLLNDSSSTGKTVCIKGKLTDEGVECQALRTENNELYTLVGDLKEFSVGDEVCISGTIAEISFCMQGTTIAVNWISKQ
;
A
#
# COMPACT_ATOMS: atom_id res chain seq x y z
N MET A 1 -33.09 -1.77 -8.75
CA MET A 1 -32.50 -2.92 -9.46
C MET A 1 -31.87 -3.83 -8.43
N ASN A 2 -31.97 -5.15 -8.58
CA ASN A 2 -31.49 -6.10 -7.58
C ASN A 2 -30.02 -6.42 -7.86
N LYS A 3 -29.15 -6.24 -6.86
CA LYS A 3 -27.72 -6.56 -7.01
C LYS A 3 -27.48 -8.04 -6.70
N SER A 4 -26.51 -8.62 -7.39
CA SER A 4 -26.02 -9.99 -7.17
C SER A 4 -24.52 -9.96 -6.94
N LYS A 5 -23.98 -10.94 -6.21
CA LYS A 5 -22.52 -11.08 -6.04
C LYS A 5 -21.85 -11.24 -7.40
N VAL A 6 -20.70 -10.60 -7.58
CA VAL A 6 -19.83 -10.86 -8.73
C VAL A 6 -19.31 -12.29 -8.68
N TYR A 7 -18.80 -12.80 -9.79
CA TYR A 7 -18.38 -14.19 -9.88
C TYR A 7 -17.22 -14.48 -8.93
N ASP A 8 -16.12 -13.74 -9.09
CA ASP A 8 -14.91 -13.85 -8.27
C ASP A 8 -14.30 -12.47 -7.95
N VAL A 9 -13.41 -12.46 -6.96
CA VAL A 9 -12.46 -11.37 -6.71
C VAL A 9 -11.09 -11.83 -7.17
N LYS A 10 -10.43 -11.00 -8.00
CA LYS A 10 -9.08 -11.23 -8.54
C LYS A 10 -8.01 -10.45 -7.79
N ASP A 11 -8.27 -9.19 -7.47
CA ASP A 11 -7.31 -8.29 -6.81
C ASP A 11 -8.02 -7.28 -5.91
N ILE A 12 -7.34 -6.86 -4.83
CA ILE A 12 -7.82 -5.84 -3.90
C ILE A 12 -6.65 -4.92 -3.54
N LYS A 13 -6.82 -3.62 -3.83
CA LYS A 13 -5.87 -2.58 -3.45
C LYS A 13 -6.47 -1.70 -2.37
N LEU A 14 -5.72 -1.52 -1.29
CA LEU A 14 -6.06 -0.62 -0.19
C LEU A 14 -5.10 0.56 -0.19
N SER A 15 -5.60 1.77 0.03
CA SER A 15 -4.77 2.97 0.05
C SER A 15 -5.34 4.01 1.02
N LEU A 16 -4.52 4.46 1.96
CA LEU A 16 -4.87 5.59 2.83
C LEU A 16 -4.79 6.90 2.04
N LEU A 17 -5.90 7.63 2.03
CA LEU A 17 -6.01 8.91 1.34
C LEU A 17 -5.53 10.05 2.26
N LYS A 18 -4.66 10.90 1.73
CA LYS A 18 -4.15 12.10 2.41
C LYS A 18 -5.28 13.12 2.61
N SER A 19 -6.00 12.99 3.72
CA SER A 19 -7.16 13.79 4.10
C SER A 19 -7.18 14.00 5.62
N ARG A 20 -8.01 14.92 6.10
CA ARG A 20 -8.18 15.21 7.54
C ARG A 20 -9.68 15.24 7.84
N PRO A 21 -10.28 14.19 8.45
CA PRO A 21 -9.65 12.93 8.89
C PRO A 21 -9.19 12.03 7.71
N PRO A 22 -8.24 11.11 7.92
CA PRO A 22 -7.80 10.18 6.88
C PRO A 22 -8.94 9.25 6.47
N LYS A 23 -9.07 9.02 5.16
CA LYS A 23 -10.03 8.09 4.55
C LYS A 23 -9.28 6.87 3.97
N LEU A 24 -9.97 5.75 3.81
CA LEU A 24 -9.41 4.56 3.14
C LEU A 24 -10.09 4.35 1.79
N SER A 25 -9.31 4.30 0.70
CA SER A 25 -9.78 3.82 -0.60
C SER A 25 -9.57 2.31 -0.70
N ILE A 26 -10.61 1.62 -1.16
CA ILE A 26 -10.67 0.18 -1.41
C ILE A 26 -11.02 0.02 -2.89
N VAL A 27 -10.08 -0.48 -3.68
CA VAL A 27 -10.31 -0.83 -5.09
C VAL A 27 -10.34 -2.34 -5.22
N ALA A 28 -11.47 -2.88 -5.67
CA ALA A 28 -11.62 -4.31 -5.92
C ALA A 28 -11.79 -4.57 -7.42
N GLN A 29 -11.13 -5.62 -7.90
CA GLN A 29 -11.24 -6.11 -9.28
C GLN A 29 -11.66 -7.56 -9.27
N GLY A 30 -12.54 -7.93 -10.19
CA GLY A 30 -13.11 -9.27 -10.28
C GLY A 30 -13.65 -9.55 -11.67
N SER A 31 -14.41 -10.63 -11.79
CA SER A 31 -15.13 -10.96 -13.01
C SER A 31 -16.62 -11.21 -12.77
N VAL A 32 -17.39 -11.10 -13.85
CA VAL A 32 -18.81 -11.42 -13.93
C VAL A 32 -19.04 -12.45 -15.05
N PRO A 33 -20.07 -13.30 -14.94
CA PRO A 33 -20.26 -14.44 -15.85
C PRO A 33 -20.67 -14.05 -17.28
N SER A 34 -21.09 -12.81 -17.50
CA SER A 34 -21.52 -12.27 -18.80
C SER A 34 -21.13 -10.81 -18.93
N GLY A 35 -21.16 -10.25 -20.15
CA GLY A 35 -21.10 -8.79 -20.30
C GLY A 35 -22.42 -8.11 -19.92
N GLY A 36 -22.40 -6.78 -19.80
CA GLY A 36 -23.59 -5.96 -19.50
C GLY A 36 -23.92 -5.78 -18.02
N TRP A 37 -23.12 -6.34 -17.11
CA TRP A 37 -23.23 -6.02 -15.69
C TRP A 37 -22.88 -4.55 -15.44
N SER A 38 -23.55 -3.92 -14.48
CA SER A 38 -23.42 -2.49 -14.20
C SER A 38 -23.54 -2.20 -12.70
N ASP A 39 -23.28 -0.95 -12.31
CA ASP A 39 -23.41 -0.48 -10.94
C ASP A 39 -22.70 -1.39 -9.90
N PRO A 40 -21.38 -1.60 -10.05
CA PRO A 40 -20.61 -2.39 -9.10
C PRO A 40 -20.52 -1.67 -7.75
N GLY A 41 -20.53 -2.44 -6.66
CA GLY A 41 -20.56 -1.92 -5.31
C GLY A 41 -19.90 -2.87 -4.31
N LEU A 42 -19.33 -2.30 -3.26
CA LEU A 42 -18.98 -3.05 -2.04
C LEU A 42 -20.03 -2.75 -0.97
N ILE A 43 -20.68 -3.80 -0.46
CA ILE A 43 -21.63 -3.70 0.64
C ILE A 43 -20.93 -4.16 1.93
N PRO A 44 -20.72 -3.29 2.92
CA PRO A 44 -20.08 -3.67 4.18
C PRO A 44 -20.96 -4.61 5.00
N TYR A 45 -20.35 -5.57 5.67
CA TYR A 45 -21.02 -6.35 6.71
C TYR A 45 -21.26 -5.47 7.94
N ILE A 46 -22.44 -5.58 8.52
CA ILE A 46 -22.77 -4.88 9.77
C ILE A 46 -22.39 -5.79 10.92
N TYR A 47 -21.49 -5.30 11.78
CA TYR A 47 -21.09 -6.00 12.99
C TYR A 47 -21.66 -5.32 14.23
N ILE A 48 -22.06 -6.12 15.21
CA ILE A 48 -22.37 -5.65 16.56
C ILE A 48 -21.07 -5.36 17.33
N GLN A 49 -20.04 -6.18 17.11
CA GLN A 49 -18.72 -6.05 17.72
C GLN A 49 -17.65 -6.09 16.63
N ALA A 50 -16.61 -5.26 16.76
CA ALA A 50 -15.52 -5.24 15.79
C ALA A 50 -14.92 -6.65 15.59
N PRO A 51 -14.59 -7.05 14.35
CA PRO A 51 -13.93 -8.32 14.07
C PRO A 51 -12.65 -8.47 14.91
N PRO A 52 -12.48 -9.56 15.69
CA PRO A 52 -11.29 -9.74 16.54
C PRO A 52 -9.97 -9.81 15.75
N ASP A 53 -10.03 -10.24 14.49
CA ASP A 53 -8.88 -10.29 13.57
C ASP A 53 -8.57 -8.92 12.93
N GLY A 54 -9.45 -7.92 13.09
CA GLY A 54 -9.33 -6.60 12.47
C GLY A 54 -9.60 -6.61 10.96
N ILE A 55 -10.16 -7.69 10.41
CA ILE A 55 -10.45 -7.83 8.97
C ILE A 55 -11.94 -7.62 8.76
N TYR A 56 -12.29 -6.53 8.07
CA TYR A 56 -13.68 -6.16 7.84
C TYR A 56 -14.21 -6.74 6.53
N ASP A 57 -15.40 -7.33 6.57
CA ASP A 57 -16.01 -8.02 5.43
C ASP A 57 -16.85 -7.09 4.53
N PHE A 58 -16.75 -7.31 3.23
CA PHE A 58 -17.58 -6.68 2.21
C PHE A 58 -18.10 -7.72 1.21
N ASP A 59 -19.32 -7.53 0.72
CA ASP A 59 -19.82 -8.21 -0.46
C ASP A 59 -19.54 -7.41 -1.72
N PHE A 60 -18.86 -8.02 -2.69
CA PHE A 60 -18.69 -7.44 -4.02
C PHE A 60 -19.87 -7.82 -4.90
N VAL A 61 -20.70 -6.83 -5.21
CA VAL A 61 -21.95 -7.00 -5.94
C VAL A 61 -22.01 -6.09 -7.16
N ALA A 62 -22.84 -6.46 -8.12
CA ALA A 62 -23.19 -5.63 -9.26
C ALA A 62 -24.61 -5.95 -9.73
N THR A 63 -25.19 -5.08 -10.55
CA THR A 63 -26.49 -5.29 -11.18
C THR A 63 -26.29 -6.13 -12.45
N PRO A 64 -26.89 -7.33 -12.55
CA PRO A 64 -26.83 -8.14 -13.76
C PRO A 64 -27.58 -7.45 -14.91
N PRO A 65 -27.21 -7.71 -16.17
CA PRO A 65 -27.94 -7.17 -17.32
C PRO A 65 -29.37 -7.68 -17.38
N ASP A 66 -30.30 -6.82 -17.76
CA ASP A 66 -31.66 -7.22 -18.11
C ASP A 66 -31.68 -7.71 -19.57
N GLY A 67 -32.11 -8.95 -19.78
CA GLY A 67 -32.28 -9.51 -21.13
C GLY A 67 -30.99 -10.06 -21.75
N LEU A 68 -30.75 -9.76 -23.03
CA LEU A 68 -29.64 -10.35 -23.79
C LEU A 68 -28.29 -9.82 -23.30
N ALA A 69 -27.38 -10.74 -23.00
CA ALA A 69 -26.02 -10.46 -22.56
C ALA A 69 -25.00 -11.28 -23.34
N THR A 70 -23.79 -10.74 -23.51
CA THR A 70 -22.69 -11.50 -24.11
C THR A 70 -22.33 -12.68 -23.20
N GLN A 71 -22.30 -13.89 -23.76
CA GLN A 71 -22.05 -15.13 -23.03
C GLN A 71 -20.54 -15.37 -22.86
N ALA A 72 -19.84 -14.41 -22.24
CA ALA A 72 -18.42 -14.49 -21.93
C ALA A 72 -18.12 -13.72 -20.64
N PHE A 73 -17.16 -14.23 -19.87
CA PHE A 73 -16.70 -13.55 -18.67
C PHE A 73 -16.18 -12.15 -19.00
N ALA A 74 -16.58 -11.17 -18.21
CA ALA A 74 -16.11 -9.79 -18.32
C ALA A 74 -15.49 -9.34 -17.00
N ASP A 75 -14.51 -8.45 -17.09
CA ASP A 75 -13.90 -7.84 -15.91
C ASP A 75 -14.80 -6.73 -15.36
N ILE A 76 -14.79 -6.58 -14.04
CA ILE A 76 -15.50 -5.51 -13.34
C ILE A 76 -14.65 -4.98 -12.20
N SER A 77 -14.72 -3.68 -11.97
CA SER A 77 -14.01 -3.01 -10.89
C SER A 77 -14.90 -2.04 -10.14
N VAL A 78 -14.57 -1.82 -8.87
CA VAL A 78 -15.23 -0.83 -8.02
C VAL A 78 -14.19 -0.14 -7.15
N GLU A 79 -14.37 1.16 -6.97
CA GLU A 79 -13.69 1.94 -5.94
C GLU A 79 -14.71 2.31 -4.86
N HIS A 80 -14.37 2.02 -3.61
CA HIS A 80 -15.16 2.35 -2.44
C HIS A 80 -14.29 3.13 -1.45
N THR A 81 -14.80 4.24 -0.93
CA THR A 81 -14.09 5.04 0.07
C THR A 81 -14.78 4.90 1.42
N LEU A 82 -14.04 4.39 2.41
CA LEU A 82 -14.44 4.49 3.81
C LEU A 82 -14.09 5.87 4.32
N GLU A 83 -15.11 6.67 4.63
CA GLU A 83 -14.94 8.02 5.15
C GLU A 83 -14.42 8.05 6.59
N THR A 84 -14.76 7.01 7.36
CA THR A 84 -14.29 6.81 8.73
C THR A 84 -13.65 5.44 8.80
N ILE A 85 -12.41 5.39 9.27
CA ILE A 85 -11.65 4.16 9.43
C ILE A 85 -12.00 3.59 10.82
N PRO A 86 -12.57 2.38 10.90
CA PRO A 86 -12.84 1.73 12.19
C PRO A 86 -11.56 1.49 13.00
N ASP A 87 -11.67 1.59 14.32
CA ASP A 87 -10.57 1.26 15.22
C ASP A 87 -10.14 -0.20 15.06
N GLY A 88 -8.84 -0.43 14.97
CA GLY A 88 -8.28 -1.77 14.82
C GLY A 88 -8.43 -2.38 13.42
N LEU A 89 -8.85 -1.61 12.41
CA LEU A 89 -8.86 -2.07 11.02
C LEU A 89 -7.44 -2.42 10.56
N LYS A 90 -7.23 -3.70 10.26
CA LYS A 90 -5.98 -4.27 9.72
C LYS A 90 -6.11 -4.64 8.25
N GLY A 91 -7.31 -4.70 7.70
CA GLY A 91 -7.55 -5.09 6.31
C GLY A 91 -9.02 -5.31 6.01
N VAL A 92 -9.28 -5.78 4.80
CA VAL A 92 -10.63 -6.14 4.35
C VAL A 92 -10.66 -7.52 3.73
N ARG A 93 -11.79 -8.20 3.87
CA ARG A 93 -12.10 -9.45 3.16
C ARG A 93 -13.29 -9.20 2.24
N ILE A 94 -13.09 -9.42 0.94
CA ILE A 94 -14.13 -9.19 -0.05
C ILE A 94 -14.66 -10.54 -0.52
N HIS A 95 -15.96 -10.75 -0.37
CA HIS A 95 -16.69 -11.96 -0.75
C HIS A 95 -17.33 -11.80 -2.12
N ALA A 96 -17.08 -12.77 -2.98
CA ALA A 96 -17.77 -12.98 -4.24
C ALA A 96 -18.56 -14.30 -4.20
N SER A 97 -19.14 -14.71 -5.33
CA SER A 97 -19.92 -15.96 -5.39
C SER A 97 -19.05 -17.22 -5.30
N GLN A 98 -17.83 -17.18 -5.84
CA GLN A 98 -16.93 -18.35 -5.93
C GLN A 98 -15.78 -18.32 -4.93
N ASN A 99 -15.41 -17.15 -4.43
CA ASN A 99 -14.28 -17.00 -3.52
C ASN A 99 -14.47 -15.83 -2.56
N ALA A 100 -13.57 -15.75 -1.58
CA ALA A 100 -13.36 -14.57 -0.77
C ALA A 100 -11.85 -14.30 -0.71
N VAL A 101 -11.44 -13.05 -0.88
CA VAL A 101 -10.03 -12.64 -0.88
C VAL A 101 -9.81 -11.65 0.26
N VAL A 102 -8.73 -11.86 1.00
CA VAL A 102 -8.28 -10.94 2.07
C VAL A 102 -7.17 -10.07 1.52
N SER A 103 -7.26 -8.77 1.79
CA SER A 103 -6.16 -7.83 1.60
C SER A 103 -5.91 -7.11 2.92
N LEU A 104 -4.68 -7.21 3.40
CA LEU A 104 -4.26 -6.50 4.59
C LEU A 104 -4.01 -5.04 4.20
N LEU A 105 -4.50 -4.13 5.04
CA LEU A 105 -3.96 -2.79 5.13
C LEU A 105 -2.59 -2.96 5.77
N ASN A 106 -1.64 -3.45 4.97
CA ASN A 106 -0.26 -3.17 5.24
C ASN A 106 -0.21 -1.66 5.40
N ASP A 107 0.42 -1.21 6.47
CA ASP A 107 0.57 0.20 6.79
C ASP A 107 1.51 0.83 5.75
N SER A 108 1.08 0.83 4.49
CA SER A 108 1.77 1.33 3.31
C SER A 108 1.44 2.80 3.10
N SER A 109 0.91 3.47 4.15
CA SER A 109 1.21 4.88 4.38
C SER A 109 2.50 5.08 5.21
N SER A 110 3.06 3.99 5.72
CA SER A 110 4.45 3.83 6.16
C SER A 110 5.06 2.54 5.58
N THR A 111 5.05 2.38 4.26
CA THR A 111 6.21 1.72 3.65
C THR A 111 7.37 2.53 4.20
N GLY A 112 8.22 1.93 5.04
CA GLY A 112 9.46 2.55 5.49
C GLY A 112 10.04 3.24 4.27
N LYS A 113 9.96 4.57 4.27
CA LYS A 113 9.96 5.38 3.05
C LYS A 113 11.22 4.98 2.32
N THR A 114 11.11 4.19 1.26
CA THR A 114 12.25 3.75 0.45
C THR A 114 12.68 4.99 -0.32
N VAL A 115 13.25 5.97 0.38
CA VAL A 115 13.77 7.18 -0.22
C VAL A 115 15.03 6.72 -0.92
N CYS A 116 15.00 6.68 -2.25
CA CYS A 116 16.24 6.69 -3.02
C CYS A 116 16.88 8.05 -2.76
N ILE A 117 17.73 8.13 -1.72
CA ILE A 117 18.53 9.31 -1.46
C ILE A 117 19.75 9.16 -2.35
N LYS A 118 19.83 10.01 -3.37
CA LYS A 118 21.00 10.11 -4.23
C LYS A 118 22.00 11.06 -3.59
N GLY A 119 23.24 10.64 -3.53
CA GLY A 119 24.30 11.48 -3.02
C GLY A 119 25.67 10.87 -3.21
N LYS A 120 26.66 11.61 -2.75
CA LYS A 120 28.06 11.19 -2.74
C LYS A 120 28.47 10.82 -1.33
N LEU A 121 29.16 9.70 -1.17
CA LEU A 121 29.73 9.31 0.12
C LEU A 121 30.87 10.26 0.48
N THR A 122 30.83 10.86 1.67
CA THR A 122 31.82 11.86 2.15
C THR A 122 32.46 11.43 3.47
N ASP A 123 33.62 11.99 3.79
CA ASP A 123 34.33 11.80 5.07
C ASP A 123 33.85 12.75 6.18
N GLU A 124 32.71 13.43 5.97
CA GLU A 124 32.14 14.41 6.89
C GLU A 124 31.51 13.78 8.15
N GLY A 125 31.26 12.46 8.10
CA GLY A 125 30.70 11.71 9.21
C GLY A 125 31.80 11.13 10.08
N VAL A 126 31.79 11.48 11.37
CA VAL A 126 32.82 11.04 12.34
C VAL A 126 32.51 9.64 12.87
N GLU A 127 31.25 9.35 13.15
CA GLU A 127 30.81 8.07 13.73
C GLU A 127 30.31 7.09 12.68
N CYS A 128 29.69 7.61 11.63
CA CYS A 128 29.04 6.85 10.58
C CYS A 128 29.41 7.44 9.23
N GLN A 129 29.44 6.60 8.19
CA GLN A 129 29.70 7.05 6.84
C GLN A 129 28.66 8.11 6.44
N ALA A 130 29.12 9.27 5.98
CA ALA A 130 28.26 10.35 5.54
C ALA A 130 27.89 10.23 4.06
N LEU A 131 26.70 10.72 3.73
CA LEU A 131 26.20 10.90 2.37
C LEU A 131 25.74 12.36 2.21
N ARG A 132 26.27 13.04 1.20
CA ARG A 132 25.89 14.40 0.83
C ARG A 132 25.04 14.38 -0.42
N THR A 133 23.85 14.96 -0.36
CA THR A 133 22.96 15.08 -1.53
C THR A 133 23.32 16.29 -2.40
N GLU A 134 22.77 16.36 -3.62
CA GLU A 134 22.90 17.53 -4.50
C GLU A 134 22.36 18.82 -3.86
N ASN A 135 21.37 18.69 -2.97
CA ASN A 135 20.80 19.81 -2.22
C ASN A 135 21.64 20.21 -0.99
N ASN A 136 22.85 19.65 -0.85
CA ASN A 136 23.77 19.89 0.26
C ASN A 136 23.22 19.42 1.62
N GLU A 137 22.26 18.48 1.63
CA GLU A 137 21.80 17.82 2.86
C GLU A 137 22.77 16.71 3.25
N LEU A 138 23.07 16.63 4.55
CA LEU A 138 23.98 15.64 5.13
C LEU A 138 23.18 14.54 5.83
N TYR A 139 23.39 13.30 5.41
CA TYR A 139 22.85 12.10 6.03
C TYR A 139 23.99 11.23 6.56
N THR A 140 23.74 10.51 7.65
CA THR A 140 24.63 9.47 8.16
C THR A 140 24.04 8.09 7.90
N LEU A 141 24.87 7.14 7.49
CA LEU A 141 24.42 5.82 7.09
C LEU A 141 24.80 4.78 8.13
N VAL A 142 23.83 3.96 8.53
CA VAL A 142 24.03 2.80 9.42
C VAL A 142 23.62 1.54 8.66
N GLY A 143 24.44 0.51 8.73
CA GLY A 143 24.20 -0.78 8.08
C GLY A 143 25.38 -1.26 7.25
N ASP A 144 25.13 -2.23 6.38
CA ASP A 144 26.14 -2.79 5.47
C ASP A 144 26.23 -1.96 4.20
N LEU A 145 27.32 -1.20 4.07
CA LEU A 145 27.64 -0.38 2.90
C LEU A 145 28.48 -1.14 1.87
N LYS A 146 28.68 -2.45 2.03
CA LYS A 146 29.43 -3.30 1.11
C LYS A 146 30.82 -2.71 0.79
N GLU A 147 31.22 -2.72 -0.48
CA GLU A 147 32.51 -2.25 -0.97
C GLU A 147 32.52 -0.76 -1.40
N PHE A 148 31.49 0.02 -1.03
CA PHE A 148 31.42 1.44 -1.40
C PHE A 148 32.35 2.28 -0.52
N SER A 149 33.05 3.23 -1.16
CA SER A 149 34.04 4.08 -0.50
C SER A 149 33.68 5.56 -0.61
N VAL A 150 34.30 6.38 0.24
CA VAL A 150 34.23 7.84 0.13
C VAL A 150 34.56 8.27 -1.30
N GLY A 151 33.70 9.08 -1.90
CA GLY A 151 33.81 9.52 -3.28
C GLY A 151 32.81 8.88 -4.24
N ASP A 152 32.23 7.72 -3.89
CA ASP A 152 31.23 7.06 -4.73
C ASP A 152 29.89 7.81 -4.74
N GLU A 153 29.32 7.94 -5.94
CA GLU A 153 27.93 8.36 -6.14
C GLU A 153 27.02 7.14 -6.05
N VAL A 154 26.06 7.22 -5.13
CA VAL A 154 25.21 6.10 -4.78
C VAL A 154 23.75 6.53 -4.67
N CYS A 155 22.85 5.63 -5.05
CA CYS A 155 21.47 5.67 -4.60
C CYS A 155 21.35 4.67 -3.44
N ILE A 156 20.95 5.18 -2.28
CA ILE A 156 20.63 4.34 -1.13
C ILE A 156 19.13 4.28 -0.95
N SER A 157 18.66 3.16 -0.45
CA SER A 157 17.31 3.03 0.07
C SER A 157 17.36 2.55 1.51
N GLY A 158 16.56 3.18 2.36
CA GLY A 158 16.61 2.94 3.79
C GLY A 158 15.54 3.71 4.54
N THR A 159 15.54 3.58 5.87
CA THR A 159 14.60 4.27 6.76
C THR A 159 15.32 5.24 7.67
N ILE A 160 14.69 6.37 7.98
CA ILE A 160 15.24 7.31 8.98
C ILE A 160 15.24 6.60 10.34
N ALA A 161 16.42 6.51 10.97
CA ALA A 161 16.58 5.99 12.31
C ALA A 161 16.42 7.14 13.31
N GLU A 162 15.29 7.16 14.03
CA GLU A 162 15.01 8.18 15.06
C GLU A 162 15.91 8.06 16.29
N ILE A 163 16.49 6.87 16.50
CA ILE A 163 17.47 6.60 17.55
C ILE A 163 18.72 6.04 16.87
N SER A 164 19.83 6.78 16.92
CA SER A 164 21.11 6.34 16.40
C SER A 164 22.25 6.83 17.27
N PHE A 165 23.42 6.20 17.08
CA PHE A 165 24.68 6.65 17.66
C PHE A 165 25.40 7.65 16.76
N CYS A 166 24.88 7.95 15.58
CA CYS A 166 25.48 8.93 14.68
C CYS A 166 24.95 10.31 15.05
N MET A 167 25.79 11.16 15.64
CA MET A 167 25.38 12.51 16.05
C MET A 167 25.45 13.54 14.91
N GLN A 168 26.00 13.18 13.74
CA GLN A 168 26.20 14.09 12.62
C GLN A 168 25.08 13.96 11.57
N GLY A 169 23.96 14.65 11.78
CA GLY A 169 22.88 14.75 10.80
C GLY A 169 21.81 13.65 10.92
N THR A 170 20.97 13.53 9.89
CA THR A 170 19.85 12.56 9.90
C THR A 170 20.36 11.17 9.58
N THR A 171 20.16 10.23 10.50
CA THR A 171 20.62 8.84 10.30
C THR A 171 19.64 8.03 9.47
N ILE A 172 20.17 7.29 8.50
CA ILE A 172 19.45 6.37 7.64
C ILE A 172 19.97 4.95 7.89
N ALA A 173 19.08 4.05 8.29
CA ALA A 173 19.35 2.62 8.26
C ALA A 173 19.24 2.13 6.81
N VAL A 174 20.37 1.75 6.22
CA VAL A 174 20.44 1.37 4.80
C VAL A 174 19.98 -0.07 4.63
N ASN A 175 18.95 -0.26 3.80
CA ASN A 175 18.46 -1.58 3.40
C ASN A 175 19.12 -2.04 2.11
N TRP A 176 19.45 -1.10 1.22
CA TRP A 176 20.10 -1.39 -0.05
C TRP A 176 20.85 -0.17 -0.58
N ILE A 177 21.98 -0.42 -1.25
CA ILE A 177 22.85 0.58 -1.86
C ILE A 177 23.29 0.10 -3.25
N SER A 178 23.29 1.01 -4.23
CA SER A 178 23.88 0.77 -5.55
C SER A 178 24.66 1.97 -6.05
N LYS A 179 25.63 1.70 -6.93
CA LYS A 179 26.31 2.72 -7.72
C LYS A 179 25.34 3.34 -8.73
N GLN A 180 25.52 4.62 -9.01
CA GLN A 180 24.85 5.30 -10.12
C GLN A 180 25.66 5.20 -11.41
#